data_AF-A0A1F9WCM3-F1
#
_entry.id   AF-A0A1F9WCM3-F1
#
_cell.length_a   1.000
_cell.length_b   1.000
_cell.length_c   1.000
_cell.angle_alpha   90.00
_cell.angle_beta   90.00
_cell.angle_gamma   90.00
#
_symmetry.space_group_name_H-M   'P 1'
#
loop_
_entity.id
_entity.type
_entity.pdbx_description
1 polymer ?
#
loop_
_entity_poly.entity_id
_entity_poly.type
_entity_poly.pdbx_seq_one_letter_code
_entity_poly.pdbx_strand_id
1 'polypeptide(L)' 'VGYSGRIEWDTTKPDGQLRRQLDTSRAAREFGWRATTPLREGLKKTIAWYLAHHLPTPSHHTASVE' A
#
# COMPACT_ATOMS: atom_id res chain seq x y z
N VAL A 1 5.05 9.65 8.78
CA VAL A 1 3.68 9.07 8.77
C VAL A 1 3.74 7.75 9.52
N GLY A 2 2.99 7.64 10.62
CA GLY A 2 2.82 6.40 11.38
C GLY A 2 1.33 6.08 11.44
N TYR A 3 0.97 4.81 11.35
CA TYR A 3 -0.40 4.36 11.57
C TYR A 3 -0.60 4.14 13.08
N SER A 4 -1.47 4.93 13.69
CA SER A 4 -1.81 4.84 15.12
C SER A 4 -3.11 4.07 15.39
N GLY A 5 -3.76 3.57 14.34
CA GLY A 5 -4.95 2.73 14.48
C GLY A 5 -4.62 1.31 14.93
N ARG A 6 -5.67 0.50 15.09
CA ARG A 6 -5.55 -0.90 15.51
C ARG A 6 -5.44 -1.82 14.29
N ILE A 7 -4.46 -2.71 14.32
CA ILE A 7 -4.39 -3.83 13.37
C ILE A 7 -5.30 -4.94 13.92
N GLU A 8 -6.31 -5.32 13.16
CA GLU A 8 -7.31 -6.32 13.58
C GLU A 8 -7.26 -7.53 12.66
N TRP A 9 -7.16 -8.71 13.25
CA TRP A 9 -7.34 -9.97 12.53
C TRP A 9 -8.82 -10.29 12.45
N ASP A 10 -9.36 -10.34 11.23
CA ASP A 10 -10.77 -10.62 10.99
C ASP A 10 -10.93 -12.05 10.47
N THR A 11 -11.35 -12.95 11.36
CA THR A 11 -11.58 -14.37 11.06
C THR A 11 -12.82 -14.63 10.19
N THR A 12 -13.64 -13.61 9.91
CA THR A 12 -14.77 -13.74 8.97
C THR A 12 -14.31 -13.74 7.51
N LYS A 13 -13.09 -13.26 7.22
CA LYS A 13 -12.53 -13.22 5.87
C LYS A 13 -11.83 -14.54 5.53
N PRO A 14 -11.85 -14.97 4.27
CA PRO A 14 -11.19 -16.20 3.87
C PRO A 14 -9.68 -16.09 4.09
N ASP A 15 -9.10 -17.11 4.70
CA ASP A 15 -7.65 -17.24 4.74
C ASP A 15 -7.13 -17.61 3.35
N GLY A 16 -6.05 -16.95 2.94
CA GLY A 16 -5.43 -17.13 1.64
C GLY A 16 -4.31 -18.16 1.68
N GLN A 17 -3.63 -18.33 0.55
CA GLN A 17 -2.38 -19.08 0.53
C GLN A 17 -1.30 -18.31 1.30
N LEU A 18 -0.60 -18.99 2.23
CA LEU A 18 0.45 -18.40 3.08
C LEU A 18 1.55 -17.66 2.30
N ARG A 19 1.83 -18.09 1.07
CA ARG A 19 2.78 -17.41 0.17
C ARG A 19 2.24 -17.39 -1.25
N ARG A 20 2.25 -16.20 -1.85
CA ARG A 20 2.00 -15.97 -3.27
C ARG A 20 3.25 -15.33 -3.86
N GLN A 21 4.08 -16.14 -4.49
CA GLN A 21 5.32 -15.70 -5.15
C GLN A 21 5.33 -16.23 -6.58
N LEU A 22 5.91 -15.46 -7.50
CA LEU A 22 6.08 -15.84 -8.90
C LEU A 22 7.57 -16.01 -9.19
N ASP A 23 7.94 -17.09 -9.87
CA ASP A 23 9.22 -17.16 -10.54
C ASP A 23 9.14 -16.35 -11.85
N THR A 24 10.03 -15.37 -11.98
CA THR A 24 10.11 -14.47 -13.13
C THR A 24 11.30 -14.78 -14.05
N SER A 25 12.00 -15.91 -13.83
CA SER A 25 13.14 -16.36 -14.61
C SER A 25 12.85 -16.44 -16.12
N ARG A 26 11.68 -16.95 -16.49
CA ARG A 26 11.24 -17.04 -17.89
C ARG A 26 11.10 -15.65 -18.52
N ALA A 27 10.45 -14.70 -17.84
CA ALA A 27 10.30 -13.34 -18.36
C ALA A 27 11.66 -12.63 -18.52
N ALA A 28 12.59 -12.86 -17.60
CA ALA A 28 13.95 -12.35 -17.70
C ALA A 28 14.70 -12.94 -18.91
N ARG A 29 14.53 -14.24 -19.20
CA ARG A 29 15.20 -14.90 -20.33
C ARG A 29 14.61 -14.49 -21.68
N GLU A 30 13.29 -14.53 -21.83
CA GLU A 30 12.64 -14.33 -23.12
C GLU A 30 12.50 -12.85 -23.50
N PHE A 31 12.38 -11.96 -22.51
CA PHE A 31 12.09 -10.53 -22.74
C PHE A 31 13.14 -9.59 -22.15
N GLY A 32 14.19 -10.12 -21.49
CA GLY A 32 15.12 -9.29 -20.73
C GLY A 32 14.46 -8.56 -19.54
N TRP A 33 13.22 -8.93 -19.19
CA TRP A 33 12.42 -8.16 -18.24
C TRP A 33 12.85 -8.43 -16.80
N ARG A 34 12.95 -7.34 -16.02
CA ARG A 34 13.18 -7.38 -14.56
C ARG A 34 12.37 -6.28 -13.89
N ALA A 35 11.78 -6.59 -12.73
CA ALA A 35 11.17 -5.55 -11.89
C ALA A 35 12.25 -4.57 -11.40
N THR A 36 12.08 -3.28 -11.70
CA THR A 36 13.04 -2.23 -11.35
C THR A 36 12.64 -1.43 -10.12
N THR A 37 11.39 -1.58 -9.67
CA THR A 37 10.87 -0.85 -8.50
C THR A 37 10.87 -1.77 -7.27
N PRO A 38 11.67 -1.47 -6.23
CA PRO A 38 11.61 -2.18 -4.97
C PRO A 38 10.25 -2.00 -4.28
N LEU A 39 9.78 -3.02 -3.55
CA LEU A 39 8.48 -3.00 -2.89
C LEU A 39 8.27 -1.76 -2.01
N ARG A 40 9.28 -1.39 -1.21
CA ARG A 40 9.23 -0.21 -0.33
C ARG A 40 8.96 1.08 -1.11
N GLU A 41 9.61 1.24 -2.26
CA GLU A 41 9.46 2.44 -3.09
C GLU A 41 8.11 2.44 -3.81
N GLY A 42 7.64 1.28 -4.25
CA GLY A 42 6.28 1.11 -4.76
C GLY A 42 5.23 1.54 -3.73
N LEU A 43 5.29 1.02 -2.51
CA LEU A 43 4.36 1.35 -1.42
C LEU A 43 4.33 2.86 -1.11
N LYS A 44 5.51 3.50 -1.01
CA LYS A 44 5.59 4.95 -0.78
C LYS A 44 4.89 5.74 -1.89
N LYS A 45 5.17 5.42 -3.16
CA LYS A 45 4.56 6.09 -4.31
C LYS A 45 3.05 5.92 -4.34
N THR A 46 2.57 4.70 -4.08
CA THR A 46 1.13 4.41 -4.02
C THR A 46 0.44 5.18 -2.90
N ILE A 47 1.01 5.21 -1.69
CA ILE A 47 0.44 5.97 -0.57
C ILE A 47 0.42 7.47 -0.88
N ALA A 48 1.53 8.02 -1.39
CA ALA A 48 1.61 9.43 -1.76
C ALA A 48 0.56 9.81 -2.81
N TRP A 49 0.41 8.97 -3.85
CA TRP A 49 -0.64 9.15 -4.85
C TRP A 49 -2.03 9.13 -4.23
N TYR A 50 -2.33 8.14 -3.36
CA TYR A 50 -3.63 8.02 -2.72
C TYR A 50 -3.96 9.27 -1.89
N LEU A 51 -3.04 9.72 -1.05
CA LEU A 51 -3.21 10.91 -0.21
C LEU A 51 -3.47 12.17 -1.04
N ALA A 52 -2.80 12.31 -2.20
CA ALA A 52 -2.95 13.47 -3.07
C ALA A 52 -4.30 13.50 -3.82
N HIS A 53 -4.97 12.35 -3.99
CA HIS A 53 -6.17 12.25 -4.84
C HIS A 53 -7.45 11.88 -4.09
N HIS A 54 -7.35 11.34 -2.87
CA HIS A 54 -8.49 10.74 -2.17
C HIS A 54 -8.68 11.24 -0.73
N LEU A 55 -7.78 12.08 -0.21
CA LEU A 55 -8.07 12.78 1.04
C LEU A 55 -8.87 14.06 0.74
N PRO A 56 -10.02 14.28 1.39
CA PRO A 56 -10.66 15.58 1.34
C PRO A 56 -9.70 16.63 1.96
N THR A 57 -9.65 17.82 1.36
CA THR A 57 -8.92 18.96 1.93
C THR A 57 -9.33 19.15 3.39
N PRO A 58 -8.40 19.23 4.36
CA PRO A 58 -8.78 19.38 5.76
C PRO A 58 -9.57 20.69 5.92
N SER A 59 -10.84 20.56 6.31
CA SER A 59 -11.66 21.68 6.74
C SER A 59 -10.99 22.31 7.94
N HIS A 60 -10.50 23.55 7.81
CA HIS A 60 -10.09 24.36 8.96
C HIS A 60 -11.32 24.61 9.83
N HIS A 61 -11.59 23.74 10.81
CA HIS A 61 -12.60 24.01 11.82
C HIS A 61 -11.91 24.37 13.13
N THR A 62 -11.96 25.67 13.40
CA THR A 62 -11.61 26.37 14.62
C THR A 62 -12.21 25.62 15.82
N ALA A 63 -11.36 25.20 16.76
CA ALA A 63 -11.83 24.71 18.05
C ALA A 63 -12.29 25.91 18.87
N SER A 64 -13.61 26.10 18.98
CA SER A 64 -14.17 26.88 20.08
C SER A 64 -13.93 26.09 21.37
N VAL A 65 -13.13 26.67 22.26
CA VAL A 65 -12.88 26.19 23.62
C VAL A 65 -13.87 26.93 24.52
N GLU A 66 -14.66 26.19 25.29
CA GLU A 66 -15.16 26.67 26.60
C GLU A 66 -14.07 26.44 27.65
#